data_AF-A0A1Y2WHC7-F1
#
_entry.id   AF-A0A1Y2WHC7-F1
#
_cell.length_a   1.000
_cell.length_b   1.000
_cell.length_c   1.000
_cell.angle_alpha   90.00
_cell.angle_beta   90.00
_cell.angle_gamma   90.00
#
_symmetry.space_group_name_H-M   'P 1'
#
loop_
_entity.id
_entity.type
_entity.pdbx_description
1 polymer ?
#
loop_
_entity_poly.entity_id
_entity_poly.type
_entity_poly.pdbx_seq_one_letter_code
_entity_poly.pdbx_strand_id
1 'polypeptide(L)'
;MHMPSESAWYATSPLPSFDQTIPRKTTILPGILPASPKQLVISCQTLPSINRLRIDNQHSRLRFDIEQLPILPTSSIPLNPVLRLKLADCITRLLEPMTCADMETFDAAYVEALKKEYDTKLAEKDAEIAKKDAEINDLRAELGALSKTHDELRKNMIKKRDRARRRGRDHHENIVKADNIIDGQKAQASGLKAQNSGLEARVADLEIQLSDSEAQVSDLEERLATVRRMLD
;
A
#
# COMPACT_ATOMS: atom_id res chain seq x y z
N MET A 1 17.85 10.87 53.27
CA MET A 1 17.53 10.05 52.08
C MET A 1 17.26 11.00 50.93
N HIS A 2 18.27 11.24 50.09
CA HIS A 2 18.16 12.09 48.90
C HIS A 2 17.79 11.22 47.69
N MET A 3 16.69 11.58 47.02
CA MET A 3 16.34 11.07 45.70
C MET A 3 16.95 12.00 44.65
N PRO A 4 17.67 11.50 43.64
CA PRO A 4 18.18 12.32 42.56
C PRO A 4 17.10 12.60 41.51
N SER A 5 17.16 13.79 40.94
CA SER A 5 16.31 14.32 39.88
C SER A 5 16.47 13.57 38.56
N GLU A 6 15.40 12.96 38.06
CA GLU A 6 15.29 12.49 36.68
C GLU A 6 14.92 13.65 35.76
N SER A 7 15.93 14.22 35.08
CA SER A 7 15.72 15.20 34.02
C SER A 7 16.76 15.01 32.93
N ALA A 8 16.60 13.99 32.06
CA ALA A 8 17.47 13.84 30.89
C ALA A 8 16.96 12.88 29.80
N TRP A 9 15.70 12.95 29.33
CA TRP A 9 15.33 12.22 28.09
C TRP A 9 14.26 12.96 27.28
N TYR A 10 14.67 13.98 26.52
CA TYR A 10 14.00 14.36 25.27
C TYR A 10 15.06 14.92 24.30
N ALA A 11 15.87 14.03 23.74
CA ALA A 11 16.60 14.32 22.51
C ALA A 11 15.64 14.08 21.34
N THR A 12 15.08 15.17 20.80
CA THR A 12 14.40 15.19 19.50
C THR A 12 15.37 14.77 18.40
N SER A 13 15.27 13.52 17.96
CA SER A 13 15.88 13.09 16.69
C SER A 13 15.15 13.76 15.52
N PRO A 14 15.86 14.38 14.55
CA PRO A 14 15.23 14.85 13.34
C PRO A 14 14.86 13.64 12.46
N LEU A 15 13.64 13.66 11.91
CA LEU A 15 13.12 12.70 10.95
C LEU A 15 14.03 12.61 9.71
N PRO A 16 14.29 11.42 9.16
CA PRO A 16 15.01 11.30 7.90
C PRO A 16 14.12 11.80 6.75
N SER A 17 14.65 12.72 5.96
CA SER A 17 14.10 13.15 4.68
C SER A 17 14.01 11.95 3.73
N PHE A 18 12.78 11.51 3.45
CA PHE A 18 12.49 10.53 2.40
C PHE A 18 12.62 11.24 1.04
N ASP A 19 13.79 11.13 0.42
CA ASP A 19 14.01 11.49 -0.97
C ASP A 19 13.88 10.21 -1.82
N GLN A 20 12.66 9.92 -2.29
CA GLN A 20 12.41 8.82 -3.23
C GLN A 20 12.51 9.35 -4.66
N THR A 21 13.72 9.29 -5.20
CA THR A 21 13.92 9.23 -6.66
C THR A 21 13.49 7.84 -7.14
N ILE A 22 12.29 7.78 -7.72
CA ILE A 22 11.80 6.59 -8.44
C ILE A 22 12.59 6.48 -9.75
N PRO A 23 13.31 5.38 -10.02
CA PRO A 23 13.88 5.15 -11.34
C PRO A 23 12.74 4.77 -12.30
N ARG A 24 12.40 5.67 -13.23
CA ARG A 24 11.55 5.34 -14.38
C ARG A 24 12.27 4.30 -15.22
N LYS A 25 11.79 3.06 -15.21
CA LYS A 25 12.10 2.07 -16.26
C LYS A 25 11.46 2.54 -17.57
N THR A 26 12.28 3.15 -18.42
CA THR A 26 11.96 3.43 -19.81
C THR A 26 12.03 2.11 -20.57
N THR A 27 10.86 1.53 -20.89
CA THR A 27 10.78 0.43 -21.86
C THR A 27 10.99 1.03 -23.25
N ILE A 28 12.18 0.83 -23.80
CA ILE A 28 12.53 1.18 -25.18
C ILE A 28 11.85 0.15 -26.09
N LEU A 29 10.94 0.62 -26.94
CA LEU A 29 10.37 -0.13 -28.06
C LEU A 29 11.47 -0.50 -29.06
N PRO A 30 11.55 -1.76 -29.56
CA PRO A 30 12.50 -2.10 -30.59
C PRO A 30 12.01 -1.59 -31.95
N GLY A 31 12.74 -0.59 -32.47
CA GLY A 31 13.37 -0.60 -33.79
C GLY A 31 12.53 -1.03 -35.00
N ILE A 32 12.13 -0.05 -35.78
CA ILE A 32 11.86 -0.18 -37.21
C ILE A 32 13.20 -0.45 -37.92
N LEU A 33 13.35 -1.63 -38.54
CA LEU A 33 14.39 -1.92 -39.52
C LEU A 33 13.76 -2.01 -40.93
N PRO A 34 14.49 -1.66 -42.00
CA PRO A 34 13.95 -1.46 -43.33
C PRO A 34 13.74 -2.79 -44.09
N ALA A 35 12.88 -2.71 -45.09
CA ALA A 35 12.44 -3.78 -45.96
C ALA A 35 13.58 -4.61 -46.57
N SER A 36 13.59 -5.90 -46.28
CA SER A 36 14.23 -6.95 -47.07
C SER A 36 13.13 -7.77 -47.79
N PRO A 37 13.43 -8.42 -48.92
CA PRO A 37 12.41 -9.04 -49.76
C PRO A 37 11.68 -10.14 -48.99
N LYS A 38 10.34 -10.07 -49.00
CA LYS A 38 9.42 -10.97 -48.29
C LYS A 38 9.69 -12.42 -48.70
N GLN A 39 10.34 -13.19 -47.84
CA GLN A 39 10.35 -14.64 -47.92
C GLN A 39 9.04 -15.15 -47.30
N LEU A 40 8.14 -15.66 -48.14
CA LEU A 40 6.97 -16.39 -47.67
C LEU A 40 7.38 -17.84 -47.39
N VAL A 41 7.60 -18.18 -46.13
CA VAL A 41 7.90 -19.56 -45.71
C VAL A 41 6.58 -20.24 -45.36
N ILE A 42 6.05 -21.06 -46.27
CA ILE A 42 4.89 -21.91 -45.98
C ILE A 42 5.42 -23.23 -45.41
N SER A 43 5.19 -23.45 -44.12
CA SER A 43 5.47 -24.72 -43.46
C SER A 43 4.29 -25.68 -43.66
N CYS A 44 4.45 -26.68 -44.52
CA CYS A 44 3.47 -27.77 -44.67
C CYS A 44 3.77 -28.86 -43.63
N GLN A 45 2.99 -28.92 -42.55
CA GLN A 45 3.17 -29.91 -41.47
C GLN A 45 2.72 -31.34 -41.83
N THR A 46 2.17 -31.58 -43.02
CA THR A 46 1.62 -32.89 -43.40
C THR A 46 2.51 -33.73 -44.34
N LEU A 47 3.67 -33.23 -44.77
CA LEU A 47 4.64 -33.97 -45.59
C LEU A 47 6.08 -33.73 -45.09
N PRO A 48 6.68 -34.64 -44.31
CA PRO A 48 7.98 -34.41 -43.65
C PRO A 48 9.20 -34.42 -44.60
N SER A 49 9.01 -34.53 -45.92
CA SER A 49 10.09 -34.70 -46.90
C SER A 49 10.37 -33.46 -47.75
N ILE A 50 9.55 -32.41 -47.68
CA ILE A 50 9.70 -31.21 -48.51
C ILE A 50 10.07 -30.04 -47.60
N ASN A 51 11.38 -29.86 -47.39
CA ASN A 51 11.89 -28.93 -46.37
C ASN A 51 12.05 -27.47 -46.84
N ARG A 52 11.77 -27.11 -48.10
CA ARG A 52 11.76 -25.71 -48.55
C ARG A 52 11.13 -25.57 -49.92
N LEU A 53 10.06 -24.77 -50.02
CA LEU A 53 9.53 -24.30 -51.29
C LEU A 53 10.03 -22.87 -51.49
N ARG A 54 10.80 -22.62 -52.56
CA ARG A 54 11.36 -21.31 -52.88
C ARG A 54 10.60 -20.73 -54.08
N ILE A 55 9.86 -19.64 -53.86
CA ILE A 55 9.14 -18.93 -54.92
C ILE A 55 9.95 -17.69 -55.26
N ASP A 56 10.66 -17.72 -56.39
CA ASP A 56 11.35 -16.53 -56.92
C ASP A 56 10.40 -15.73 -57.83
N ASN A 57 10.06 -14.52 -57.40
CA ASN A 57 9.05 -13.67 -58.02
C ASN A 57 9.57 -12.81 -59.18
N GLN A 58 10.71 -13.15 -59.79
CA GLN A 58 11.35 -12.29 -60.82
C GLN A 58 10.95 -12.64 -62.26
N HIS A 59 10.42 -13.83 -62.49
CA HIS A 59 9.80 -14.22 -63.74
C HIS A 59 8.55 -14.99 -63.38
N SER A 60 7.38 -14.66 -63.92
CA SER A 60 6.10 -15.32 -63.68
C SER A 60 6.09 -16.78 -64.20
N ARG A 61 7.01 -17.60 -63.68
CA ARG A 61 7.27 -19.00 -63.98
C ARG A 61 7.65 -19.65 -62.67
N LEU A 62 6.71 -20.41 -62.11
CA LEU A 62 7.00 -21.37 -61.04
C LEU A 62 7.99 -22.40 -61.58
N ARG A 63 9.28 -22.26 -61.24
CA ARG A 63 10.26 -23.34 -61.44
C ARG A 63 10.20 -24.25 -60.22
N PHE A 64 9.81 -25.49 -60.44
CA PHE A 64 10.02 -26.57 -59.48
C PHE A 64 11.42 -27.11 -59.70
N ASP A 65 12.41 -26.51 -59.04
CA ASP A 65 13.74 -27.11 -58.99
C ASP A 65 13.66 -28.28 -57.99
N ILE A 66 13.38 -29.49 -58.52
CA ILE A 66 13.57 -30.75 -57.80
C ILE A 66 15.08 -31.05 -57.84
N GLU A 67 15.89 -30.17 -57.24
CA GLU A 67 17.30 -30.48 -57.01
C GLU A 67 17.37 -31.48 -55.86
N GLN A 68 17.68 -32.72 -56.24
CA GLN A 68 18.14 -33.79 -55.36
C GLN A 68 17.20 -34.08 -54.18
N LEU A 69 16.11 -34.80 -54.47
CA LEU A 69 15.57 -35.73 -53.49
C LEU A 69 16.74 -36.60 -53.01
N PRO A 70 17.10 -36.62 -51.71
CA PRO A 70 18.03 -37.63 -51.22
C PRO A 70 17.43 -38.97 -51.63
N ILE A 71 18.20 -39.75 -52.39
CA ILE A 71 17.83 -41.09 -52.83
C ILE A 71 17.33 -41.83 -51.58
N LEU A 72 16.01 -41.93 -51.46
CA LEU A 72 15.39 -42.67 -50.38
C LEU A 72 15.95 -44.09 -50.49
N PRO A 73 16.46 -44.69 -49.39
CA PRO A 73 16.80 -46.09 -49.42
C PRO A 73 15.54 -46.83 -49.88
N THR A 74 15.71 -47.66 -50.91
CA THR A 74 14.72 -48.57 -51.48
C THR A 74 14.31 -49.62 -50.45
N SER A 75 13.74 -49.17 -49.34
CA SER A 75 12.96 -50.00 -48.42
C SER A 75 11.52 -49.92 -48.92
N SER A 76 11.14 -50.95 -49.66
CA SER A 76 9.79 -51.24 -50.08
C SER A 76 8.90 -51.39 -48.85
N ILE A 77 8.39 -50.29 -48.30
CA ILE A 77 7.18 -50.36 -47.47
C ILE A 77 6.04 -50.59 -48.48
N PRO A 78 5.36 -51.75 -48.48
CA PRO A 78 4.21 -51.95 -49.33
C PRO A 78 3.09 -51.03 -48.84
N LEU A 79 3.05 -49.82 -49.38
CA LEU A 79 1.87 -48.97 -49.30
C LEU A 79 0.70 -49.79 -49.86
N ASN A 80 -0.31 -49.98 -49.01
CA ASN A 80 -1.53 -50.69 -49.36
C ASN A 80 -2.01 -50.23 -50.75
N PRO A 81 -2.31 -51.14 -51.69
CA PRO A 81 -2.72 -50.79 -53.05
C PRO A 81 -3.90 -49.82 -53.09
N VAL A 82 -4.76 -49.81 -52.06
CA VAL A 82 -5.86 -48.84 -51.90
C VAL A 82 -5.34 -47.42 -51.63
N LEU A 83 -4.29 -47.27 -50.81
CA LEU A 83 -3.67 -45.97 -50.57
C LEU A 83 -2.90 -45.48 -51.80
N ARG A 84 -2.27 -46.39 -52.56
CA ARG A 84 -1.65 -46.03 -53.85
C ARG A 84 -2.69 -45.55 -54.85
N LEU A 85 -3.82 -46.24 -54.97
CA LEU A 85 -4.90 -45.82 -55.86
C LEU A 85 -5.50 -44.47 -55.43
N LYS A 86 -5.73 -44.27 -54.12
CA LYS A 86 -6.26 -43.00 -53.60
C LYS A 86 -5.30 -41.84 -53.79
N LEU A 87 -4.01 -42.06 -53.57
CA LEU A 87 -3.00 -41.04 -53.79
C LEU A 87 -2.85 -40.72 -55.29
N ALA A 88 -2.85 -41.76 -56.14
CA ALA A 88 -2.84 -41.60 -57.59
C ALA A 88 -4.08 -40.83 -58.07
N ASP A 89 -5.29 -41.20 -57.64
CA ASP A 89 -6.54 -40.51 -58.00
C ASP A 89 -6.54 -39.05 -57.51
N CYS A 90 -6.00 -38.78 -56.32
CA CYS A 90 -5.84 -37.42 -55.80
C CYS A 90 -4.83 -36.60 -56.63
N ILE A 91 -3.72 -37.20 -57.04
CA ILE A 91 -2.70 -36.57 -57.89
C ILE A 91 -3.24 -36.36 -59.31
N THR A 92 -4.01 -37.31 -59.86
CA THR A 92 -4.62 -37.19 -61.19
C THR A 92 -5.65 -36.08 -61.22
N ARG A 93 -6.48 -35.93 -60.17
CA ARG A 93 -7.40 -34.79 -60.03
C ARG A 93 -6.70 -33.45 -59.79
N LEU A 94 -5.51 -33.46 -59.19
CA LEU A 94 -4.66 -32.27 -59.05
C LEU A 94 -3.93 -31.91 -60.36
N LEU A 95 -3.82 -32.84 -61.30
CA LEU A 95 -3.16 -32.68 -62.60
C LEU A 95 -4.13 -32.48 -63.76
N GLU A 96 -5.45 -32.58 -63.53
CA GLU A 96 -6.42 -32.08 -64.51
C GLU A 96 -6.18 -30.58 -64.67
N PRO A 97 -6.00 -30.07 -65.90
CA PRO A 97 -5.76 -28.65 -66.12
C PRO A 97 -7.04 -27.91 -65.72
N MET A 98 -7.07 -27.43 -64.48
CA MET A 98 -8.05 -26.43 -64.06
C MET A 98 -8.00 -25.32 -65.09
N THR A 99 -9.11 -25.07 -65.75
CA THR A 99 -9.18 -23.96 -66.70
C THR A 99 -8.95 -22.67 -65.92
N CYS A 100 -8.44 -21.63 -66.57
CA CYS A 100 -8.13 -20.36 -65.88
C CYS A 100 -9.36 -19.79 -65.14
N ALA A 101 -10.58 -20.12 -65.60
CA ALA A 101 -11.85 -19.75 -64.96
C ALA A 101 -12.15 -20.52 -63.66
N ASP A 102 -11.71 -21.77 -63.53
CA ASP A 102 -11.92 -22.58 -62.32
C ASP A 102 -11.02 -22.13 -61.17
N MET A 103 -9.80 -21.67 -61.49
CA MET A 103 -8.90 -21.07 -60.49
C MET A 103 -9.43 -19.72 -59.99
N GLU A 104 -9.94 -18.86 -60.88
CA GLU A 104 -10.50 -17.56 -60.48
C GLU A 104 -11.73 -17.70 -59.57
N THR A 105 -12.59 -18.69 -59.84
CA THR A 105 -13.79 -18.94 -59.02
C THR A 105 -13.45 -19.60 -57.67
N PHE A 106 -12.47 -20.50 -57.64
CA PHE A 106 -11.97 -21.10 -56.40
C PHE A 106 -11.32 -20.05 -55.49
N ASP A 107 -10.50 -19.16 -56.05
CA ASP A 107 -9.85 -18.08 -55.31
C ASP A 107 -10.89 -17.10 -54.72
N ALA A 108 -11.93 -16.75 -55.48
CA ALA A 108 -13.00 -15.88 -55.00
C ALA A 108 -13.79 -16.50 -53.84
N ALA A 109 -14.19 -17.78 -53.96
CA ALA A 109 -14.94 -18.48 -52.92
C ALA A 109 -14.12 -18.68 -51.64
N TYR A 110 -12.82 -18.99 -51.78
CA TYR A 110 -11.91 -19.12 -50.64
C TYR A 110 -11.70 -17.79 -49.92
N VAL A 111 -11.50 -16.69 -50.67
CA VAL A 111 -11.37 -15.35 -50.08
C VAL A 111 -12.66 -14.92 -49.38
N GLU A 112 -13.83 -15.22 -49.93
CA GLU A 112 -15.12 -14.91 -49.29
C GLU A 112 -15.33 -15.72 -48.00
N ALA A 113 -14.97 -17.01 -47.99
CA ALA A 113 -15.03 -17.84 -46.81
C ALA A 113 -14.10 -17.34 -45.70
N LEU A 114 -12.85 -17.01 -46.05
CA LEU A 114 -11.91 -16.41 -45.10
C LEU A 114 -12.41 -15.08 -44.57
N LYS A 115 -12.93 -14.21 -45.44
CA LYS A 115 -13.49 -12.92 -45.02
C LYS A 115 -14.61 -13.12 -44.01
N LYS A 116 -15.53 -14.04 -44.27
CA LYS A 116 -16.61 -14.39 -43.32
C LYS A 116 -16.07 -14.90 -41.98
N GLU A 117 -15.05 -15.77 -42.00
CA GLU A 117 -14.41 -16.24 -40.76
C GLU A 117 -13.76 -15.10 -39.97
N TYR A 118 -13.03 -14.21 -40.65
CA TYR A 118 -12.43 -13.03 -40.02
C TYR A 118 -13.49 -12.07 -39.46
N ASP A 119 -14.57 -11.80 -40.20
CA ASP A 119 -15.66 -10.94 -39.75
C ASP A 119 -16.34 -11.52 -38.51
N THR A 120 -16.55 -12.84 -38.44
CA THR A 120 -17.09 -13.50 -37.23
C THR A 120 -16.16 -13.38 -36.03
N LYS A 121 -14.85 -13.62 -36.22
CA LYS A 121 -13.85 -13.46 -35.14
C LYS A 121 -13.73 -12.01 -34.68
N LEU A 122 -13.85 -11.05 -35.59
CA LEU A 122 -13.84 -9.63 -35.26
C LEU A 122 -15.05 -9.27 -34.39
N ALA A 123 -16.24 -9.71 -34.79
CA ALA A 123 -17.47 -9.48 -34.03
C ALA A 123 -17.43 -10.11 -32.63
N GLU A 124 -16.86 -11.32 -32.49
CA GLU A 124 -16.64 -11.94 -31.18
C GLU A 124 -15.69 -11.12 -30.29
N LYS A 125 -14.62 -10.58 -30.88
CA LYS A 125 -13.67 -9.74 -30.14
C LYS A 125 -14.26 -8.40 -29.74
N ASP A 126 -15.06 -7.79 -30.61
CA ASP A 126 -15.78 -6.55 -30.30
C ASP A 126 -16.80 -6.76 -29.18
N ALA A 127 -17.51 -7.89 -29.17
CA ALA A 127 -18.40 -8.26 -28.07
C ALA A 127 -17.64 -8.49 -26.75
N GLU A 128 -16.45 -9.10 -26.81
CA GLU A 128 -15.58 -9.29 -25.64
C GLU A 128 -15.08 -7.95 -25.08
N ILE A 129 -14.68 -7.02 -25.96
CA ILE A 129 -14.25 -5.67 -25.60
C ILE A 129 -15.41 -4.91 -24.95
N ALA A 130 -16.60 -4.93 -25.55
CA ALA A 130 -17.78 -4.26 -24.99
C ALA A 130 -18.13 -4.76 -23.58
N LYS A 131 -18.00 -6.07 -23.33
CA LYS A 131 -18.21 -6.65 -22.00
C LYS A 131 -17.17 -6.14 -20.99
N LYS A 132 -15.90 -6.09 -21.39
CA LYS A 132 -14.82 -5.58 -20.53
C LYS A 132 -14.95 -4.08 -20.26
N ASP A 133 -15.41 -3.30 -21.24
CA ASP A 133 -15.67 -1.87 -21.05
C ASP A 133 -16.82 -1.62 -20.07
N ALA A 134 -17.86 -2.44 -20.09
CA ALA A 134 -18.94 -2.38 -19.09
C ALA A 134 -18.39 -2.66 -17.68
N GLU A 135 -17.61 -3.73 -17.50
CA GLU A 135 -16.98 -4.08 -16.22
C GLU A 135 -16.05 -2.96 -15.71
N ILE A 136 -15.25 -2.35 -16.59
CA ILE A 136 -14.38 -1.21 -16.24
C ILE A 136 -15.20 -0.01 -15.73
N ASN A 137 -16.36 0.26 -16.35
CA ASN A 137 -17.20 1.37 -15.93
C ASN A 137 -17.88 1.11 -14.58
N ASP A 138 -18.31 -0.12 -14.32
CA ASP A 138 -18.85 -0.52 -13.02
C ASP A 138 -17.80 -0.37 -11.91
N LEU A 139 -16.58 -0.88 -12.15
CA LEU A 139 -15.46 -0.75 -11.20
C LEU A 139 -15.08 0.73 -10.96
N ARG A 140 -15.13 1.58 -11.98
CA ARG A 140 -14.91 3.03 -11.82
C ARG A 140 -15.99 3.67 -10.95
N ALA A 141 -17.25 3.26 -11.09
CA ALA A 141 -18.34 3.75 -10.26
C ALA A 141 -18.16 3.32 -8.79
N GLU A 142 -17.80 2.06 -8.54
CA GLU A 142 -17.50 1.54 -7.21
C GLU A 142 -16.32 2.27 -6.56
N LEU A 143 -15.22 2.47 -7.29
CA LEU A 143 -14.06 3.21 -6.82
C LEU A 143 -14.41 4.66 -6.48
N GLY A 144 -15.27 5.29 -7.28
CA GLY A 144 -15.82 6.61 -7.01
C GLY A 144 -16.66 6.68 -5.72
N ALA A 145 -17.48 5.67 -5.46
CA ALA A 145 -18.26 5.57 -4.22
C ALA A 145 -17.33 5.34 -3.02
N LEU A 146 -16.39 4.41 -3.11
CA LEU A 146 -15.42 4.12 -2.06
C LEU A 146 -14.59 5.36 -1.70
N SER A 147 -14.12 6.11 -2.71
CA SER A 147 -13.38 7.35 -2.53
C SER A 147 -14.16 8.39 -1.69
N LYS A 148 -15.46 8.57 -1.98
CA LYS A 148 -16.34 9.45 -1.19
C LYS A 148 -16.46 8.99 0.26
N THR A 149 -16.67 7.69 0.49
CA THR A 149 -16.76 7.15 1.86
C THR A 149 -15.45 7.34 2.64
N HIS A 150 -14.31 7.16 1.99
CA HIS A 150 -13.00 7.39 2.59
C HIS A 150 -12.80 8.86 3.00
N ASP A 151 -13.20 9.81 2.15
CA ASP A 151 -13.12 11.24 2.46
C ASP A 151 -14.03 11.64 3.63
N GLU A 152 -15.23 11.07 3.72
CA GLU A 152 -16.14 11.29 4.85
C GLU A 152 -15.58 10.72 6.16
N LEU A 153 -15.05 9.49 6.12
CA LEU A 153 -14.36 8.87 7.25
C LEU A 153 -13.17 9.72 7.69
N ARG A 154 -12.35 10.21 6.75
CA ARG A 154 -11.22 11.10 7.02
C ARG A 154 -11.68 12.40 7.70
N LYS A 155 -12.73 13.04 7.20
CA LYS A 155 -13.33 14.25 7.83
C LYS A 155 -13.81 13.96 9.25
N ASN A 156 -14.47 12.83 9.47
CA ASN A 156 -14.96 12.42 10.79
C ASN A 156 -13.83 12.11 11.77
N MET A 157 -12.77 11.46 11.30
CA MET A 157 -11.56 11.20 12.09
C MET A 157 -10.87 12.50 12.52
N ILE A 158 -10.72 13.45 11.60
CA ILE A 158 -10.18 14.78 11.92
C ILE A 158 -11.03 15.48 12.98
N LYS A 159 -12.36 15.51 12.81
CA LYS A 159 -13.27 16.08 13.82
C LYS A 159 -13.13 15.41 15.20
N LYS A 160 -13.05 14.08 15.26
CA LYS A 160 -12.86 13.34 16.53
C LYS A 160 -11.52 13.68 17.18
N ARG A 161 -10.43 13.70 16.39
CA ARG A 161 -9.09 14.09 16.84
C ARG A 161 -9.08 15.51 17.42
N ASP A 162 -9.72 16.46 16.75
CA ASP A 162 -9.71 17.85 17.18
C ASP A 162 -10.55 18.06 18.45
N ARG A 163 -11.67 17.32 18.61
CA ARG A 163 -12.42 17.28 19.87
C ARG A 163 -11.58 16.72 21.02
N ALA A 164 -10.84 15.63 20.78
CA ALA A 164 -9.96 15.06 21.79
C ALA A 164 -8.84 16.04 22.19
N ARG A 165 -8.24 16.74 21.22
CA ARG A 165 -7.23 17.77 21.48
C ARG A 165 -7.76 18.95 22.29
N ARG A 166 -9.00 19.39 22.03
CA ARG A 166 -9.65 20.45 22.83
C ARG A 166 -9.83 20.01 24.29
N ARG A 167 -10.45 18.84 24.50
CA ARG A 167 -10.61 18.27 25.85
C ARG A 167 -9.28 18.13 26.58
N GLY A 168 -8.23 17.67 25.89
CA GLY A 168 -6.88 17.58 26.47
C GLY A 168 -6.34 18.92 26.96
N ARG A 169 -6.56 20.01 26.20
CA ARG A 169 -6.17 21.37 26.64
C ARG A 169 -7.01 21.85 27.82
N ASP A 170 -8.33 21.63 27.78
CA ASP A 170 -9.22 22.04 28.87
C ASP A 170 -8.87 21.31 30.18
N HIS A 171 -8.56 20.01 30.10
CA HIS A 171 -8.06 19.23 31.23
C HIS A 171 -6.71 19.76 31.73
N HIS A 172 -5.77 20.06 30.83
CA HIS A 172 -4.48 20.64 31.22
C HIS A 172 -4.64 21.98 31.93
N GLU A 173 -5.49 22.87 31.42
CA GLU A 173 -5.79 24.16 32.06
C GLU A 173 -6.41 23.97 33.46
N ASN A 174 -7.33 23.01 33.60
CA ASN A 174 -7.92 22.70 34.89
C ASN A 174 -6.91 22.10 35.88
N ILE A 175 -5.97 21.27 35.41
CA ILE A 175 -4.88 20.74 36.23
C ILE A 175 -3.99 21.89 36.73
N VAL A 176 -3.57 22.80 35.84
CA VAL A 176 -2.75 23.97 36.23
C VAL A 176 -3.47 24.85 37.25
N LYS A 177 -4.79 25.06 37.10
CA LYS A 177 -5.59 25.79 38.10
C LYS A 177 -5.62 25.06 39.45
N ALA A 178 -5.79 23.75 39.44
CA ALA A 178 -5.81 22.94 40.66
C ALA A 178 -4.45 22.98 41.37
N ASP A 179 -3.34 22.88 40.64
CA ASP A 179 -1.99 22.95 41.18
C ASP A 179 -1.75 24.30 41.88
N ASN A 180 -2.14 25.41 41.24
CA ASN A 180 -2.03 26.74 41.85
C ASN A 180 -2.86 26.86 43.15
N ILE A 181 -4.05 26.25 43.21
CA ILE A 181 -4.87 26.22 44.43
C ILE A 181 -4.19 25.42 45.53
N ILE A 182 -3.65 24.24 45.19
CA ILE A 182 -2.94 23.37 46.13
C ILE A 182 -1.73 24.09 46.72
N ASP A 183 -0.95 24.80 45.90
CA ASP A 183 0.21 25.55 46.38
C ASP A 183 -0.19 26.71 47.28
N GLY A 184 -1.28 27.42 46.97
CA GLY A 184 -1.87 28.41 47.86
C GLY A 184 -2.28 27.82 49.23
N GLN A 185 -2.92 26.65 49.22
CA GLN A 185 -3.32 25.96 50.45
C GLN A 185 -2.12 25.48 51.27
N LYS A 186 -1.06 24.97 50.62
CA LYS A 186 0.20 24.59 51.31
C LYS A 186 0.84 25.80 52.00
N ALA A 187 0.88 26.95 51.33
CA ALA A 187 1.40 28.18 51.91
C ALA A 187 0.58 28.61 53.14
N GLN A 188 -0.75 28.57 53.04
CA GLN A 188 -1.64 28.89 54.15
C GLN A 188 -1.44 27.94 55.34
N ALA A 189 -1.39 26.63 55.10
CA ALA A 189 -1.14 25.63 56.15
C ALA A 189 0.21 25.86 56.86
N SER A 190 1.24 26.23 56.09
CA SER A 190 2.57 26.55 56.65
C SER A 190 2.53 27.80 57.53
N GLY A 191 1.80 28.83 57.10
CA GLY A 191 1.58 30.05 57.89
C GLY A 191 0.85 29.77 59.21
N LEU A 192 -0.22 28.98 59.18
CA LEU A 192 -0.96 28.57 60.39
C LEU A 192 -0.08 27.75 61.34
N LYS A 193 0.76 26.84 60.80
CA LYS A 193 1.69 26.07 61.61
C LYS A 193 2.70 26.97 62.35
N ALA A 194 3.24 27.98 61.66
CA ALA A 194 4.15 28.95 62.29
C ALA A 194 3.44 29.78 63.38
N GLN A 195 2.20 30.21 63.13
CA GLN A 195 1.40 30.90 64.14
C GLN A 195 1.14 30.04 65.37
N ASN A 196 0.81 28.76 65.19
CA ASN A 196 0.58 27.84 66.29
C ASN A 196 1.84 27.66 67.15
N SER A 197 3.01 27.44 66.53
CA SER A 197 4.28 27.36 67.26
C SER A 197 4.61 28.66 68.02
N GLY A 198 4.27 29.83 67.45
CA GLY A 198 4.42 31.10 68.14
C GLY A 198 3.50 31.25 69.36
N LEU A 199 2.28 30.72 69.29
CA LEU A 199 1.36 30.68 70.43
C LEU A 199 1.83 29.71 71.50
N GLU A 200 2.30 28.52 71.13
CA GLU A 200 2.87 27.53 72.06
C GLU A 200 4.04 28.12 72.86
N ALA A 201 4.95 28.84 72.19
CA ALA A 201 6.05 29.53 72.86
C ALA A 201 5.56 30.58 73.87
N ARG A 202 4.54 31.38 73.49
CA ARG A 202 3.94 32.37 74.40
C ARG A 202 3.25 31.74 75.60
N VAL A 203 2.61 30.59 75.42
CA VAL A 203 1.99 29.85 76.52
C VAL A 203 3.08 29.37 77.49
N ALA A 204 4.17 28.80 76.98
CA ALA A 204 5.29 28.36 77.82
C ALA A 204 5.92 29.53 78.61
N ASP A 205 6.12 30.69 77.98
CA ASP A 205 6.61 31.88 78.68
C ASP A 205 5.66 32.34 79.80
N LEU A 206 4.35 32.30 79.57
CA LEU A 206 3.35 32.64 80.58
C LEU A 206 3.31 31.64 81.73
N GLU A 207 3.48 30.34 81.46
CA GLU A 207 3.58 29.30 82.49
C GLU A 207 4.79 29.53 83.39
N ILE A 208 5.94 29.93 82.83
CA ILE A 208 7.13 30.30 83.61
C ILE A 208 6.85 31.52 84.49
N GLN A 209 6.28 32.59 83.92
CA GLN A 209 5.94 33.80 84.69
C GLN A 209 4.95 33.53 85.82
N LEU A 210 4.00 32.63 85.60
CA LEU A 210 3.05 32.21 86.63
C LEU A 210 3.79 31.47 87.76
N SER A 211 4.64 30.50 87.43
CA SER A 211 5.44 29.76 88.42
C SER A 211 6.35 30.68 89.26
N ASP A 212 6.99 31.68 88.63
CA ASP A 212 7.81 32.67 89.33
C ASP A 212 6.96 33.51 90.29
N SER A 213 5.75 33.89 89.88
CA SER A 213 4.81 34.66 90.70
C SER A 213 4.30 33.84 91.89
N GLU A 214 3.98 32.56 91.68
CA GLU A 214 3.59 31.62 92.75
C GLU A 214 4.70 31.44 93.80
N ALA A 215 5.96 31.35 93.36
CA ALA A 215 7.11 31.29 94.25
C ALA A 215 7.28 32.57 95.07
N GLN A 216 7.10 33.75 94.45
CA GLN A 216 7.15 35.04 95.17
C GLN A 216 6.04 35.17 96.22
N VAL A 217 4.82 34.73 95.89
CA VAL A 217 3.70 34.72 96.84
C VAL A 217 4.04 33.81 98.04
N SER A 218 4.58 32.61 97.77
CA SER A 218 4.97 31.67 98.83
C SER A 218 6.05 32.26 99.77
N ASP A 219 7.08 32.93 99.24
CA ASP A 219 8.11 33.62 100.04
C ASP A 219 7.49 34.73 100.92
N LEU A 220 6.60 35.54 100.34
CA LEU A 220 5.92 36.61 101.09
C LEU A 220 5.04 36.05 102.21
N GLU A 221 4.32 34.96 101.97
CA GLU A 221 3.52 34.28 102.99
C GLU A 221 4.39 33.75 104.15
N GLU A 222 5.55 33.16 103.86
CA GLU A 222 6.50 32.69 104.87
C GLU A 222 7.06 33.84 105.71
N ARG A 223 7.43 34.94 105.05
CA ARG A 223 7.89 36.16 105.73
C ARG A 223 6.82 36.75 106.63
N LEU A 224 5.57 36.80 106.15
CA LEU A 224 4.43 37.31 106.92
C LEU A 224 4.14 36.41 108.13
N ALA A 225 4.21 35.09 107.97
CA ALA A 225 4.10 34.13 109.07
C ALA A 225 5.20 34.35 110.13
N THR A 226 6.43 34.64 109.68
CA THR A 226 7.56 34.94 110.57
C THR A 226 7.34 36.22 111.36
N VAL A 227 6.88 37.29 110.71
CA VAL A 227 6.54 38.56 111.39
C VAL A 227 5.41 38.37 112.41
N ARG A 228 4.37 37.59 112.08
CA ARG A 228 3.30 37.27 113.04
C ARG A 228 3.85 36.60 114.30
N ARG A 229 4.71 35.59 114.16
CA ARG A 229 5.35 34.91 115.31
C ARG A 229 6.22 35.83 116.19
N MET A 230 6.69 36.97 115.66
CA MET A 230 7.46 37.94 116.45
C MET A 230 6.58 38.91 117.24
N LEU A 231 5.32 39.07 116.83
CA LEU A 231 4.37 40.00 117.45
C LEU A 231 3.52 39.35 118.55
N ASP A 232 3.37 38.03 118.52
CA ASP A 232 2.72 37.20 119.54
C ASP A 232 3.67 36.87 120.71
#